data_AF-A0A838V7M0-F1
#
_entry.id   AF-A0A838V7M0-F1
#
_cell.length_a   1.000
_cell.length_b   1.000
_cell.length_c   1.000
_cell.angle_alpha   90.00
_cell.angle_beta   90.00
_cell.angle_gamma   90.00
#
_symmetry.space_group_name_H-M   'P 1'
#
loop_
_entity.id
_entity.type
_entity.pdbx_description
1 polymer ?
#
loop_
_entity_poly.entity_id
_entity_poly.type
_entity_poly.pdbx_seq_one_letter_code
_entity_poly.pdbx_strand_id
1 'polypeptide(L)' 'MPQILVVTDAPEETGRTVVYRERVLSSDLESAHFSGQLVERVGWAVRDANELEHEAKRSWPTPA' A
#
# COMPACT_ATOMS: atom_id res chain seq x y z
N MET A 1 -17.61 -8.74 1.64
CA MET A 1 -17.22 -7.54 2.40
C MET A 1 -16.18 -6.78 1.59
N PRO A 2 -16.36 -5.47 1.36
CA PRO A 2 -15.41 -4.68 0.57
C PRO A 2 -14.07 -4.53 1.29
N GLN A 3 -13.00 -4.44 0.51
CA GLN A 3 -11.62 -4.34 1.01
C GLN A 3 -10.82 -3.38 0.15
N ILE A 4 -9.92 -2.64 0.78
CA ILE A 4 -8.87 -1.87 0.12
C ILE A 4 -7.56 -2.65 0.29
N LEU A 5 -6.84 -2.81 -0.82
CA LEU A 5 -5.51 -3.38 -0.84
C LEU A 5 -4.55 -2.35 -1.43
N VAL A 6 -3.45 -2.09 -0.73
CA VAL A 6 -2.30 -1.37 -1.30
C VAL A 6 -1.25 -2.41 -1.63
N VAL A 7 -0.87 -2.45 -2.90
CA VAL A 7 0.09 -3.41 -3.45
C VAL A 7 1.23 -2.65 -4.11
N THR A 8 2.43 -3.18 -4.00
CA THR A 8 3.64 -2.65 -4.64
C THR A 8 4.34 -3.76 -5.40
N ASP A 9 5.02 -3.39 -6.49
CA ASP A 9 5.78 -4.36 -7.28
C ASP A 9 7.18 -4.50 -6.66
N ALA A 10 7.43 -5.64 -6.01
CA ALA A 10 8.75 -5.97 -5.46
C ALA A 10 9.58 -6.74 -6.50
N PRO A 11 10.90 -6.53 -6.57
CA PRO A 11 11.76 -7.02 -7.64
C PRO A 11 12.18 -8.49 -7.48
N GLU A 12 11.85 -9.16 -6.37
CA GLU A 12 12.06 -10.60 -6.26
C GLU A 12 11.04 -11.36 -7.14
N GLU A 13 11.52 -11.70 -8.34
CA GLU A 13 11.08 -12.62 -9.41
C GLU A 13 9.60 -12.88 -9.70
N THR A 14 8.61 -12.69 -8.82
CA THR A 14 7.18 -12.92 -9.17
C THR A 14 6.14 -12.22 -8.27
N GLY A 15 6.51 -11.41 -7.28
CA GLY A 15 5.56 -11.03 -6.22
C GLY A 15 5.05 -9.59 -6.24
N ARG A 16 3.75 -9.39 -6.52
CA ARG A 16 3.03 -8.22 -5.97
C ARG A 16 3.00 -8.36 -4.44
N THR A 17 3.62 -7.44 -3.73
CA THR A 17 3.62 -7.42 -2.26
C THR A 17 2.44 -6.61 -1.75
N VAL A 18 1.59 -7.22 -0.92
CA VAL A 18 0.53 -6.50 -0.21
C VAL A 18 1.16 -5.73 0.94
N VAL A 19 1.16 -4.41 0.85
CA VAL A 19 1.67 -3.50 1.88
C VAL A 19 0.59 -3.20 2.92
N TYR A 20 -0.66 -3.19 2.48
CA TYR A 20 -1.79 -2.90 3.35
C TYR A 20 -3.06 -3.61 2.90
N ARG A 21 -3.85 -4.05 3.87
CA ARG A 21 -5.17 -4.62 3.66
C ARG A 21 -6.12 -4.17 4.75
N GLU A 22 -7.19 -3.50 4.36
CA GLU A 22 -8.24 -3.06 5.28
C GLU A 22 -9.62 -3.48 4.77
N ARG A 23 -10.49 -3.89 5.69
CA ARG A 23 -11.92 -4.11 5.41
C ARG A 23 -12.64 -2.77 5.54
N VAL A 24 -13.50 -2.46 4.60
CA VAL A 24 -14.27 -1.22 4.59
C VAL A 24 -15.74 -1.53 4.85
N LEU A 25 -16.36 -0.76 5.75
CA LEU A 25 -17.81 -0.74 5.94
C LEU A 25 -18.37 0.55 5.34
N SER A 26 -19.63 0.54 4.89
CA SER A 26 -20.29 1.75 4.38
C SER A 26 -20.32 2.86 5.44
N SER A 27 -20.50 2.49 6.70
CA SER A 27 -20.48 3.39 7.85
C SER A 27 -19.17 4.17 8.02
N ASP A 28 -18.04 3.61 7.56
CA ASP A 28 -16.73 4.28 7.63
C ASP A 28 -16.63 5.46 6.65
N LEU A 29 -17.50 5.48 5.64
CA LEU A 29 -17.54 6.50 4.58
C LEU A 29 -18.62 7.57 4.82
N GLU A 30 -19.55 7.34 5.74
CA GLU A 30 -20.69 8.23 6.02
C GLU A 30 -20.31 9.38 6.97
N SER A 31 -19.16 9.29 7.65
CA SER A 31 -18.65 10.29 8.58
C SER A 31 -17.33 10.88 8.09
N ALA A 32 -17.25 12.21 8.03
CA ALA A 32 -16.03 12.92 7.66
C ALA A 32 -14.82 12.52 8.53
N HIS A 33 -15.06 12.20 9.81
CA HIS A 33 -14.01 11.76 10.72
C HIS A 33 -13.48 10.36 10.37
N PHE A 34 -14.38 9.39 10.18
CA PHE A 34 -13.98 8.01 9.84
C PHE A 34 -13.38 7.93 8.44
N SER A 35 -13.93 8.68 7.48
CA SER A 35 -13.36 8.78 6.13
C SER A 35 -11.98 9.44 6.16
N GLY A 36 -11.79 10.46 6.99
CA GLY A 36 -10.49 11.11 7.20
C GLY A 36 -9.44 10.12 7.69
N GLN A 37 -9.76 9.35 8.73
CA GLN A 37 -8.84 8.33 9.25
C GLN A 37 -8.52 7.23 8.22
N LEU A 38 -9.50 6.82 7.41
CA LEU A 38 -9.26 5.85 6.34
C LEU A 38 -8.25 6.40 5.31
N VAL A 39 -8.42 7.66 4.90
CA VAL A 39 -7.51 8.33 3.96
C VAL A 39 -6.10 8.44 4.55
N GLU A 40 -5.98 8.75 5.83
CA GLU A 40 -4.67 8.82 6.51
C GLU A 40 -3.94 7.46 6.47
N ARG A 41 -4.64 6.36 6.80
CA ARG A 41 -4.05 5.02 6.76
C ARG A 41 -3.62 4.61 5.36
N VAL A 42 -4.46 4.89 4.35
CA VAL A 42 -4.10 4.66 2.95
C VAL A 42 -2.87 5.48 2.56
N GLY A 43 -2.80 6.75 2.99
CA GLY A 43 -1.64 7.62 2.74
C GLY A 43 -0.33 7.09 3.33
N TRP A 44 -0.38 6.51 4.54
CA TRP A 44 0.79 5.84 5.14
C TRP A 44 1.18 4.59 4.36
N ALA A 45 0.21 3.71 4.06
CA ALA A 45 0.46 2.50 3.28
C ALA A 45 1.07 2.77 1.90
N VAL A 46 0.65 3.85 1.22
CA VAL A 46 1.23 4.27 -0.07
C VAL A 46 2.67 4.77 0.09
N ARG A 47 2.99 5.46 1.19
CA ARG A 47 4.38 5.87 1.47
C ARG A 47 5.27 4.65 1.66
N ASP A 48 4.82 3.69 2.46
CA ASP A 48 5.55 2.45 2.71
C ASP A 48 5.77 1.66 1.41
N ALA A 49 4.74 1.57 0.56
CA ALA A 49 4.84 0.96 -0.76
C ALA A 49 5.92 1.63 -1.64
N ASN A 50 5.95 2.95 -1.68
CA ASN A 50 6.95 3.69 -2.46
C ASN A 50 8.37 3.46 -1.92
N GLU A 51 8.55 3.43 -0.59
CA GLU A 51 9.85 3.16 0.03
C GLU A 51 10.37 1.77 -0.33
N LEU A 52 9.50 0.75 -0.28
CA LEU A 52 9.82 -0.62 -0.70
C LEU A 52 10.24 -0.68 -2.18
N GLU A 53 9.52 0.01 -3.06
CA GLU A 53 9.87 0.12 -4.48
C GLU A 53 11.22 0.82 -4.73
N HIS A 54 11.59 1.78 -3.89
CA HIS A 54 12.87 2.49 -4.01
C HIS A 54 14.03 1.67 -3.44
N GLU A 55 13.83 0.96 -2.34
CA GLU A 55 14.82 0.03 -1.81
C GLU A 55 15.11 -1.10 -2.79
N ALA A 56 14.05 -1.71 -3.32
CA ALA A 56 14.07 -2.67 -4.42
C ALA A 56 14.93 -2.23 -5.61
N LYS A 57 14.74 -1.01 -6.10
CA LYS A 57 15.52 -0.47 -7.23
C LYS A 57 16.98 -0.26 -6.87
N ARG A 58 17.29 0.07 -5.62
CA ARG A 58 18.67 0.28 -5.15
C ARG A 58 19.42 -1.02 -4.91
N SER A 59 18.73 -2.10 -4.55
CA SER A 59 19.33 -3.41 -4.28
C SER A 59 19.56 -4.23 -5.55
N TRP A 60 18.98 -3.86 -6.69
CA TRP A 60 19.22 -4.52 -7.97
C TRP A 60 20.66 -4.27 -8.48
N PRO A 61 21.47 -5.31 -8.72
CA PRO A 61 22.83 -5.12 -9.23
C PRO A 61 22.76 -4.67 -10.70
N THR A 62 23.48 -3.61 -11.04
CA THR A 62 23.71 -3.24 -12.45
C THR A 62 24.43 -4.40 -13.14
N PRO A 63 23.87 -5.05 -14.18
CA PRO A 63 24.64 -6.00 -14.95
C PRO A 63 25.80 -5.24 -15.62
N ALA A 64 27.02 -5.78 -15.42
CA ALA A 64 28.28 -5.20 -15.88
C ALA A 64 28.38 -5.08 -17.41
#